data_AF-A0A0F9JE18-F1
#
_entry.id   AF-A0A0F9JE18-F1
#
_cell.length_a   1.000
_cell.length_b   1.000
_cell.length_c   1.000
_cell.angle_alpha   90.00
_cell.angle_beta   90.00
_cell.angle_gamma   90.00
#
_symmetry.space_group_name_H-M   'P 1'
#
loop_
_entity.id
_entity.type
_entity.pdbx_description
1 polymer ?
#
loop_
_entity_poly.entity_id
_entity_poly.type
_entity_poly.pdbx_seq_one_letter_code
_entity_poly.pdbx_strand_id
1 'polypeptide(L)'
;MEECIECGNEATAKCAICGKLLCNDHITHGITLRTNAPAVNCPNCQKKFPRKVRKISIMMILGLIIGAIILIFSLNLIIPFLK
;
A
#
# COMPACT_ATOMS: atom_id res chain seq x y z
N MET A 1 26.48 5.63 -18.77
CA MET A 1 26.57 5.08 -17.40
C MET A 1 25.23 5.33 -16.76
N GLU A 2 24.54 4.29 -16.30
CA GLU A 2 23.22 4.47 -15.69
C GLU A 2 23.42 4.98 -14.26
N GLU A 3 22.93 6.19 -13.98
CA GLU A 3 23.07 6.85 -12.68
C GLU A 3 21.85 6.64 -11.79
N CYS A 4 22.07 6.61 -10.49
CA CYS A 4 21.04 6.50 -9.48
C CYS A 4 20.21 7.79 -9.46
N ILE A 5 18.90 7.65 -9.62
CA ILE A 5 17.96 8.79 -9.67
C ILE A 5 17.92 9.58 -8.35
N GLU A 6 18.34 8.98 -7.23
CA GLU A 6 18.30 9.65 -5.91
C GLU A 6 19.62 10.34 -5.50
N CYS A 7 20.79 9.90 -5.99
CA CYS A 7 22.09 10.48 -5.59
C CYS A 7 23.11 10.70 -6.72
N GLY A 8 22.82 10.31 -7.97
CA GLY A 8 23.74 10.47 -9.10
C GLY A 8 24.90 9.45 -9.15
N ASN A 9 25.07 8.58 -8.15
CA ASN A 9 26.09 7.52 -8.17
C ASN A 9 25.77 6.43 -9.19
N GLU A 10 26.72 5.54 -9.51
CA GLU A 10 26.48 4.39 -10.38
C GLU A 10 25.29 3.54 -9.89
N ALA A 11 24.31 3.32 -10.77
CA ALA A 11 23.17 2.47 -10.47
C ALA A 11 23.55 1.00 -10.63
N THR A 12 23.12 0.18 -9.66
CA THR A 12 23.43 -1.25 -9.63
C THR A 12 22.20 -2.12 -9.85
N ALA A 13 21.00 -1.62 -9.52
CA ALA A 13 19.76 -2.32 -9.82
C ALA A 13 18.58 -1.36 -10.04
N LYS A 14 17.52 -1.90 -10.66
CA LYS A 14 16.24 -1.22 -10.84
C LYS A 14 15.20 -1.70 -9.83
N CYS A 15 14.40 -0.78 -9.32
CA CYS A 15 13.26 -1.09 -8.47
C CYS A 15 12.23 -1.95 -9.20
N ALA A 16 11.83 -3.08 -8.63
CA ALA A 16 10.84 -3.97 -9.23
C ALA A 16 9.42 -3.36 -9.33
N ILE A 17 9.09 -2.35 -8.51
CA ILE A 17 7.76 -1.71 -8.50
C ILE A 17 7.67 -0.56 -9.50
N CYS A 18 8.69 0.28 -9.58
CA CYS A 18 8.62 1.54 -10.33
C CYS A 18 9.68 1.68 -11.43
N GLY A 19 10.57 0.70 -11.58
CA GLY A 19 11.62 0.69 -12.60
C GLY A 19 12.76 1.67 -12.38
N LYS A 20 12.78 2.44 -11.28
CA LYS A 20 13.84 3.42 -11.01
C LYS A 20 15.20 2.77 -10.75
N LEU A 21 16.23 3.32 -11.38
CA LEU A 21 17.64 2.98 -11.17
C LEU A 21 18.13 3.48 -9.81
N LEU A 22 18.70 2.57 -9.03
CA LEU A 22 19.12 2.78 -7.63
C LEU A 22 20.55 2.26 -7.44
N CYS A 23 21.30 2.94 -6.57
CA CYS A 23 22.60 2.46 -6.08
C CYS A 23 22.42 1.44 -4.94
N ASN A 24 23.50 0.70 -4.64
CA ASN A 24 23.50 -0.33 -3.59
C ASN A 24 23.13 0.19 -2.19
N ASP A 25 23.49 1.42 -1.84
CA ASP A 25 23.16 1.98 -0.52
C ASP A 25 21.66 2.19 -0.35
N HIS A 26 20.99 2.75 -1.37
CA HIS A 26 19.54 2.94 -1.35
C HIS A 26 18.77 1.63 -1.45
N ILE A 27 19.33 0.63 -2.13
CA ILE A 27 18.78 -0.73 -2.19
C ILE A 27 18.90 -1.37 -0.81
N THR A 28 20.09 -1.37 -0.21
CA THR A 28 20.37 -2.02 1.07
C THR A 28 19.57 -1.37 2.19
N HIS A 29 19.57 -0.04 2.29
CA HIS A 29 18.74 0.69 3.23
C HIS A 29 17.24 0.41 3.03
N GLY A 30 16.80 0.22 1.79
CA GLY A 30 15.45 -0.25 1.51
C GLY A 30 15.21 -1.70 1.97
N ILE A 31 16.16 -2.61 1.75
CA ILE A 31 16.00 -4.03 2.10
C ILE A 31 16.08 -4.23 3.62
N THR A 32 16.92 -3.48 4.33
CA THR A 32 17.07 -3.61 5.79
C THR A 32 15.82 -3.18 6.55
N LEU A 33 15.03 -2.25 6.01
CA LEU A 33 13.72 -1.89 6.54
C LEU A 33 12.65 -2.99 6.36
N ARG A 34 13.01 -4.14 5.77
CA ARG A 34 12.08 -5.19 5.41
C ARG A 34 12.48 -6.51 6.07
N THR A 35 11.70 -6.92 7.06
CA THR A 35 11.96 -8.16 7.80
C THR A 35 11.77 -9.43 6.96
N ASN A 36 10.99 -9.42 5.86
CA ASN A 36 10.81 -10.57 4.96
C ASN A 36 10.15 -10.19 3.61
N ALA A 37 10.89 -10.05 2.51
CA ALA A 37 10.25 -10.19 1.19
C ALA A 37 11.24 -10.71 0.13
N PRO A 38 10.85 -10.89 -1.14
CA PRO A 38 11.78 -11.40 -2.16
C PRO A 38 12.30 -10.35 -3.17
N ALA A 39 11.75 -9.13 -3.23
CA ALA A 39 12.07 -8.17 -4.30
C ALA A 39 12.83 -6.90 -3.83
N VAL A 40 13.69 -6.37 -4.71
CA VAL A 40 14.41 -5.10 -4.58
C VAL A 40 13.47 -3.93 -4.91
N ASN A 41 13.06 -3.18 -3.89
CA ASN A 41 12.12 -2.07 -4.03
C ASN A 41 12.71 -0.77 -3.50
N CYS A 42 12.39 0.36 -4.14
CA CYS A 42 12.85 1.69 -3.75
C CYS A 42 12.28 2.13 -2.38
N PRO A 43 13.03 2.90 -1.56
CA PRO A 43 12.55 3.34 -0.23
C PRO A 43 11.24 4.16 -0.29
N ASN A 44 11.01 4.94 -1.35
CA ASN A 44 9.74 5.65 -1.55
C ASN A 44 8.56 4.71 -1.86
N CYS A 45 8.81 3.69 -2.68
CA CYS A 45 7.86 2.63 -3.02
C CYS A 45 7.46 1.87 -1.75
N GLN A 46 8.44 1.60 -0.89
CA GLN A 46 8.27 0.96 0.40
C GLN A 46 7.45 1.80 1.37
N LYS A 47 7.67 3.12 1.47
CA LYS A 47 6.83 4.00 2.31
C LYS A 47 5.37 4.05 1.84
N LYS A 48 5.14 3.94 0.53
CA LYS A 48 3.79 4.00 -0.06
C LYS A 48 3.00 2.70 0.09
N PHE A 49 3.67 1.55 0.16
CA PHE A 49 3.03 0.23 0.25
C PHE A 49 2.15 0.04 1.51
N PRO A 50 2.66 0.19 2.75
CA PRO A 50 1.85 0.02 3.96
C PRO A 50 0.76 1.10 4.06
N ARG A 51 0.99 2.30 3.49
CA ARG A 51 -0.03 3.36 3.40
C ARG A 51 -1.20 2.96 2.49
N LYS A 52 -0.93 2.31 1.36
CA LYS A 52 -1.99 1.82 0.45
C LYS A 52 -2.80 0.71 1.09
N VAL A 53 -2.14 -0.29 1.69
CA VAL A 53 -2.83 -1.39 2.39
C VAL A 53 -3.71 -0.83 3.51
N ARG A 54 -3.17 0.05 4.36
CA ARG A 54 -3.94 0.71 5.42
C ARG A 54 -5.18 1.46 4.88
N LYS A 55 -5.03 2.21 3.79
CA LYS A 55 -6.16 2.91 3.16
C LYS A 55 -7.22 1.94 2.67
N ILE A 56 -6.83 0.88 1.98
CA ILE A 56 -7.77 -0.13 1.46
C ILE A 56 -8.50 -0.82 2.61
N SER A 57 -7.79 -1.21 3.67
CA SER A 57 -8.41 -1.80 4.87
C SER A 57 -9.45 -0.89 5.50
N ILE A 58 -9.17 0.41 5.65
CA ILE A 58 -10.13 1.39 6.21
C ILE A 58 -11.35 1.52 5.31
N MET A 59 -11.16 1.60 3.98
CA MET A 59 -12.28 1.68 3.03
C MET A 59 -13.19 0.45 3.11
N MET A 60 -12.62 -0.75 3.24
CA MET A 60 -13.42 -1.98 3.41
C MET A 60 -14.21 -1.98 4.71
N ILE A 61 -13.60 -1.59 5.83
CA ILE A 61 -14.28 -1.52 7.14
C ILE A 61 -15.45 -0.54 7.10
N LEU A 62 -15.24 0.66 6.53
CA LEU A 62 -16.31 1.66 6.40
C LEU A 62 -17.46 1.15 5.52
N GLY A 63 -17.17 0.45 4.42
CA GLY A 63 -18.19 -0.15 3.57
C GLY A 63 -19.07 -1.16 4.31
N LEU A 64 -18.47 -2.02 5.14
CA LEU A 64 -19.21 -2.99 5.96
C LEU A 64 -20.11 -2.31 7.00
N ILE A 65 -19.61 -1.26 7.65
CA ILE A 65 -20.38 -0.48 8.64
C ILE A 65 -21.57 0.19 7.97
N ILE A 66 -21.36 0.85 6.83
CA ILE A 66 -22.43 1.52 6.08
C ILE A 66 -23.48 0.51 5.62
N GLY A 67 -23.05 -0.63 5.08
CA GLY A 67 -23.96 -1.71 4.67
C GLY A 67 -24.80 -2.24 5.82
N ALA A 68 -24.21 -2.43 7.00
CA ALA A 68 -24.92 -2.86 8.20
C ALA A 68 -25.96 -1.82 8.66
N ILE A 69 -25.62 -0.53 8.66
CA ILE A 69 -26.54 0.55 9.01
C ILE A 69 -27.73 0.58 8.04
N ILE A 70 -27.48 0.47 6.74
CA ILE A 70 -28.54 0.43 5.71
C ILE A 70 -29.44 -0.78 5.93
N LEU A 71 -28.88 -1.95 6.22
CA LEU A 71 -29.67 -3.16 6.49
C LEU A 71 -30.55 -2.99 7.73
N ILE A 72 -30.00 -2.47 8.83
CA ILE A 72 -30.75 -2.20 10.07
C ILE A 72 -31.87 -1.20 9.82
N PHE A 73 -31.62 -0.13 9.07
CA PHE A 73 -32.64 0.86 8.72
C PHE A 73 -33.76 0.24 7.86
N SER A 74 -33.38 -0.59 6.88
CA SER A 74 -34.33 -1.29 6.00
C SER A 74 -35.22 -2.25 6.80
N LEU A 75 -34.64 -3.01 7.73
CA LEU A 75 -35.39 -3.90 8.63
C LEU A 75 -36.36 -3.10 9.53
N ASN A 76 -35.90 -1.99 10.11
CA ASN A 76 -36.76 -1.10 10.91
C ASN A 76 -37.91 -0.48 10.12
N LEU A 77 -37.73 -0.23 8.82
CA LEU A 77 -38.77 0.26 7.91
C LEU A 77 -39.79 -0.80 7.51
N ILE A 78 -39.40 -2.08 7.45
CA ILE A 78 -40.28 -3.18 7.03
C ILE A 78 -41.13 -3.71 8.20
N ILE A 79 -40.58 -3.74 9.42
CA ILE A 79 -41.30 -4.16 10.64
C ILE A 79 -42.69 -3.49 10.82
N PRO A 80 -42.89 -2.18 10.59
CA PRO A 80 -44.20 -1.55 10.72
C PRO A 80 -45.21 -1.91 9.62
N PHE A 81 -44.77 -2.48 8.48
CA PHE A 81 -45.68 -3.00 7.45
C PHE A 81 -46.09 -4.46 7.69
N LEU A 82 -45.41 -5.14 8.61
CA LEU A 82 -45.67 -6.53 8.97
C LEU A 82 -46.58 -6.69 10.20
N LYS A 83 -47.02 -5.57 10.79
CA LYS A 83 -47.90 -5.48 11.96
C LYS A 83 -49.21 -4.82 11.57
#